data_AF-A0A1F4WKS0-F1
#
_entry.id   AF-A0A1F4WKS0-F1
#
_cell.length_a   1.000
_cell.length_b   1.000
_cell.length_c   1.000
_cell.angle_alpha   90.00
_cell.angle_beta   90.00
_cell.angle_gamma   90.00
#
_symmetry.space_group_name_H-M   'P 1'
#
loop_
_entity.id
_entity.type
_entity.pdbx_description
1 polymer ?
#
loop_
_entity_poly.entity_id
_entity_poly.type
_entity_poly.pdbx_seq_one_letter_code
_entity_poly.pdbx_strand_id
1 'polypeptide(L)'
;MDHLSRLFAWHSFANDLCTFMGWHAYVAVSAMLIKKHAALTYGAWAGTPPEDIESRAPHVAYGKLGEMILLDGARGNHGKLIMTPIEGNELSYGWMGACAVNGIAVAVSKWTQEADKLLALLTLYNAAKRPLTLHHVGRRFASQGAYDAANILQGVGMKRPKADHERMYFPRGGRYLEHQYFPNGLRVKSQHWDVQTPDPDDFLKFVAGAYNLQPELWEEEDPNDPRGVVWIDTGDEGPLGVMARESWWSVERD
;
A
#
# COMPACT_ATOMS: atom_id res chain seq x y z
N MET A 1 17.34 13.60 -5.64
CA MET A 1 17.16 12.21 -6.13
C MET A 1 16.97 12.29 -7.63
N ASP A 2 17.84 11.66 -8.42
CA ASP A 2 17.70 11.66 -9.88
C ASP A 2 16.52 10.78 -10.35
N HIS A 3 16.12 10.91 -11.61
CA HIS A 3 14.97 10.18 -12.17
C HIS A 3 15.13 8.65 -12.11
N LEU A 4 16.36 8.15 -12.20
CA LEU A 4 16.66 6.71 -12.13
C LEU A 4 16.46 6.17 -10.72
N SER A 5 16.96 6.88 -9.71
CA SER A 5 16.81 6.50 -8.30
C SER A 5 15.34 6.41 -7.89
N ARG A 6 14.49 7.33 -8.39
CA ARG A 6 13.03 7.27 -8.17
C ARG A 6 12.37 6.05 -8.81
N LEU A 7 12.85 5.61 -9.97
CA LEU A 7 12.36 4.42 -10.68
C LEU A 7 12.70 3.10 -9.98
N PHE A 8 13.65 3.08 -9.05
CA PHE A 8 14.00 1.87 -8.29
C PHE A 8 13.61 1.97 -6.82
N ALA A 9 13.40 3.17 -6.28
CA ALA A 9 13.02 3.41 -4.88
C ALA A 9 11.75 2.64 -4.46
N TRP A 10 10.81 2.47 -5.40
CA TRP A 10 9.58 1.75 -5.14
C TRP A 10 9.77 0.24 -4.91
N HIS A 11 10.79 -0.34 -5.55
CA HIS A 11 10.91 -1.79 -5.68
C HIS A 11 11.08 -2.48 -4.33
N SER A 12 11.95 -1.93 -3.47
CA SER A 12 12.17 -2.48 -2.13
C SER A 12 10.88 -2.50 -1.31
N PHE A 13 10.12 -1.39 -1.31
CA PHE A 13 8.89 -1.30 -0.53
C PHE A 13 7.81 -2.27 -1.04
N ALA A 14 7.51 -2.24 -2.34
CA ALA A 14 6.48 -3.10 -2.91
C ALA A 14 6.85 -4.57 -2.75
N ASN A 15 8.13 -4.93 -2.97
CA ASN A 15 8.61 -6.28 -2.78
C ASN A 15 8.52 -6.74 -1.32
N ASP A 16 8.90 -5.90 -0.37
CA ASP A 16 8.78 -6.18 1.08
C ASP A 16 7.32 -6.46 1.45
N LEU A 17 6.39 -5.60 1.04
CA LEU A 17 4.96 -5.76 1.33
C LEU A 17 4.39 -7.03 0.69
N CYS A 18 4.63 -7.26 -0.59
CA CYS A 18 4.16 -8.46 -1.28
C CYS A 18 4.73 -9.74 -0.65
N THR A 19 6.05 -9.78 -0.38
CA THR A 19 6.71 -10.91 0.27
C THR A 19 6.13 -11.18 1.64
N PHE A 20 5.95 -10.12 2.45
CA PHE A 20 5.37 -10.22 3.78
C PHE A 20 3.96 -10.82 3.72
N MET A 21 3.15 -10.39 2.76
CA MET A 21 1.80 -10.87 2.58
C MET A 21 1.70 -12.26 1.95
N GLY A 22 2.79 -12.79 1.39
CA GLY A 22 2.77 -14.01 0.58
C GLY A 22 2.06 -13.81 -0.76
N TRP A 23 2.11 -12.60 -1.29
CA TRP A 23 1.45 -12.20 -2.53
C TRP A 23 2.48 -11.93 -3.65
N HIS A 24 2.03 -11.90 -4.91
CA HIS A 24 2.92 -11.75 -6.08
C HIS A 24 2.34 -10.83 -7.17
N ALA A 25 2.89 -9.63 -7.34
CA ALA A 25 2.36 -8.59 -8.23
C ALA A 25 3.41 -8.22 -9.24
N TYR A 26 3.00 -8.01 -10.48
CA TYR A 26 3.84 -7.30 -11.42
C TYR A 26 3.57 -5.81 -11.28
N VAL A 27 4.59 -5.05 -10.91
CA VAL A 27 4.51 -3.60 -10.73
C VAL A 27 5.35 -2.94 -11.83
N ALA A 28 4.73 -2.05 -12.59
CA ALA A 28 5.37 -1.29 -13.65
C ALA A 28 5.33 0.21 -13.28
N VAL A 29 6.47 0.88 -13.40
CA VAL A 29 6.64 2.28 -13.05
C VAL A 29 7.27 3.01 -14.23
N SER A 30 6.74 4.18 -14.56
CA SER A 30 7.26 5.03 -15.61
C SER A 30 7.57 6.42 -15.08
N ALA A 31 8.67 7.00 -15.56
CA ALA A 31 9.02 8.39 -15.36
C ALA A 31 9.02 9.12 -16.72
N MET A 32 8.15 10.12 -16.82
CA MET A 32 8.01 10.98 -17.99
C MET A 32 9.10 12.05 -18.00
N LEU A 33 9.90 12.05 -19.06
CA LEU A 33 10.89 13.09 -19.35
C LEU A 33 10.23 14.16 -20.22
N ILE A 34 9.55 15.11 -19.56
CA ILE A 34 8.74 16.17 -20.20
C ILE A 34 9.50 16.90 -21.32
N LYS A 35 10.80 17.17 -21.13
CA LYS A 35 11.62 17.88 -22.14
C LYS A 35 11.95 17.07 -23.38
N LYS A 36 11.78 15.74 -23.36
CA LYS A 36 12.24 14.81 -24.41
C LYS A 36 11.11 14.02 -25.07
N HIS A 37 9.85 14.25 -24.68
CA HIS A 37 8.72 13.41 -25.11
C HIS A 37 9.00 11.90 -24.96
N ALA A 38 9.72 11.53 -23.90
CA ALA A 38 10.18 10.17 -23.67
C ALA A 38 9.71 9.69 -22.30
N ALA A 39 9.40 8.39 -22.20
CA ALA A 39 9.08 7.71 -20.96
C ALA A 39 10.16 6.68 -20.69
N LEU A 40 10.73 6.68 -19.48
CA LEU A 40 11.56 5.58 -19.01
C LEU A 40 10.70 4.69 -18.14
N THR A 41 10.55 3.43 -18.54
CA THR A 41 9.68 2.47 -17.87
C THR A 41 10.47 1.29 -17.36
N TYR A 42 10.15 0.84 -16.15
CA TYR A 42 10.70 -0.35 -15.51
C TYR A 42 9.56 -1.17 -14.92
N GLY A 43 9.60 -2.49 -15.09
CA GLY A 43 8.62 -3.40 -14.51
C GLY A 43 9.28 -4.62 -13.91
N ALA A 44 8.79 -5.05 -12.76
CA ALA A 44 9.30 -6.21 -12.06
C ALA A 44 8.23 -6.86 -11.19
N TRP A 45 8.45 -8.14 -10.88
CA TRP A 45 7.69 -8.83 -9.85
C TRP A 45 8.04 -8.27 -8.47
N ALA A 46 7.01 -8.05 -7.65
CA ALA A 46 7.09 -7.78 -6.23
C ALA A 46 6.52 -8.99 -5.49
N GLY A 47 7.27 -9.50 -4.52
CA GLY A 47 7.01 -10.80 -3.88
C GLY A 47 7.64 -11.95 -4.67
N THR A 48 7.28 -13.18 -4.31
CA THR A 48 7.77 -14.38 -5.02
C THR A 48 7.07 -14.49 -6.37
N PRO A 49 7.77 -14.43 -7.51
CA PRO A 49 7.14 -14.60 -8.82
C PRO A 49 6.35 -15.92 -8.88
N PRO A 50 5.19 -15.96 -9.56
CA PRO A 50 4.48 -17.21 -9.74
C PRO A 50 5.32 -18.19 -10.56
N GLU A 51 5.16 -19.49 -10.29
CA GLU A 51 5.84 -20.56 -11.04
C GLU A 51 5.39 -20.62 -12.51
N ASP A 52 4.22 -20.04 -12.81
CA ASP A 52 3.65 -19.98 -14.15
C ASP A 52 4.31 -18.89 -15.01
N ILE A 53 5.08 -19.34 -16.01
CA ILE A 53 5.78 -18.50 -16.98
C ILE A 53 4.84 -17.81 -17.99
N GLU A 54 3.57 -18.22 -18.10
CA GLU A 54 2.58 -17.67 -19.04
C GLU A 54 1.69 -16.56 -18.43
N SER A 55 2.00 -16.10 -17.21
CA SER A 55 1.19 -15.11 -16.52
C SER A 55 0.96 -13.83 -17.34
N ARG A 56 -0.30 -13.40 -17.45
CA ARG A 56 -0.68 -12.13 -18.09
C ARG A 56 -0.45 -10.90 -17.21
N ALA A 57 0.01 -11.07 -15.98
CA ALA A 57 0.23 -9.97 -15.03
C ALA A 57 1.11 -8.83 -15.58
N PRO A 58 2.25 -9.10 -16.27
CA PRO A 58 3.04 -8.04 -16.90
C PRO A 58 2.24 -7.28 -17.96
N HIS A 59 1.55 -7.99 -18.85
CA HIS A 59 0.73 -7.36 -19.90
C HIS A 59 -0.34 -6.44 -19.29
N VAL A 60 -1.02 -6.89 -18.23
CA VAL A 60 -2.03 -6.09 -17.53
C VAL A 60 -1.42 -4.83 -16.91
N ALA A 61 -0.29 -4.95 -16.23
CA ALA A 61 0.38 -3.80 -15.61
C ALA A 61 0.84 -2.78 -16.67
N TYR A 62 1.50 -3.22 -17.75
CA TYR A 62 1.93 -2.35 -18.83
C TYR A 62 0.75 -1.70 -19.58
N GLY A 63 -0.35 -2.43 -19.77
CA GLY A 63 -1.56 -1.90 -20.37
C GLY A 63 -2.12 -0.72 -19.58
N LYS A 64 -2.35 -0.90 -18.28
CA LYS A 64 -2.82 0.18 -17.38
C LYS A 64 -1.83 1.34 -17.30
N LEU A 65 -0.52 1.05 -17.31
CA LEU A 65 0.53 2.08 -17.32
C LEU A 65 0.47 2.93 -18.59
N GLY A 66 0.20 2.32 -19.74
CA GLY A 66 -0.01 3.01 -21.01
C GLY A 66 -1.16 4.02 -20.93
N GLU A 67 -2.27 3.67 -20.28
CA GLU A 67 -3.38 4.60 -20.03
C GLU A 67 -2.91 5.84 -19.26
N MET A 68 -2.12 5.64 -18.20
CA MET A 68 -1.60 6.72 -17.36
C MET A 68 -0.65 7.64 -18.13
N ILE A 69 0.29 7.07 -18.89
CA ILE A 69 1.28 7.83 -19.66
C ILE A 69 0.59 8.72 -20.69
N LEU A 70 -0.39 8.17 -21.42
CA LEU A 70 -1.12 8.92 -22.43
C LEU A 70 -1.93 10.05 -21.80
N LEU A 71 -2.53 9.85 -20.62
CA LEU A 71 -3.37 10.86 -20.00
C LEU A 71 -2.61 11.91 -19.19
N ASP A 72 -1.63 11.52 -18.38
CA ASP A 72 -0.77 12.48 -17.66
C ASP A 72 0.06 13.30 -18.66
N GLY A 73 0.64 12.62 -19.67
CA GLY A 73 1.47 13.23 -20.70
C GLY A 73 0.70 14.08 -21.72
N ALA A 74 -0.42 13.59 -22.27
CA ALA A 74 -1.13 14.31 -23.33
C ALA A 74 -2.12 15.36 -22.82
N ARG A 75 -2.64 15.25 -21.58
CA ARG A 75 -3.63 16.20 -21.05
C ARG A 75 -3.04 17.24 -20.10
N GLY A 76 -1.73 17.25 -19.87
CA GLY A 76 -1.07 18.27 -19.05
C GLY A 76 -1.53 18.29 -17.60
N ASN A 77 -1.95 17.15 -17.06
CA ASN A 77 -2.50 16.99 -15.70
C ASN A 77 -1.42 17.07 -14.60
N HIS A 78 -0.32 17.76 -14.87
CA HIS A 78 0.80 17.92 -13.95
C HIS A 78 0.31 18.50 -12.61
N GLY A 79 0.54 17.75 -11.53
CA GLY A 79 0.10 18.11 -10.18
C GLY A 79 -1.18 17.43 -9.70
N LYS A 80 -2.00 16.87 -10.59
CA LYS A 80 -3.24 16.15 -10.21
C LYS A 80 -2.99 14.65 -10.19
N LEU A 81 -3.51 13.97 -9.17
CA LEU A 81 -3.54 12.52 -9.10
C LEU A 81 -4.56 11.99 -10.10
N ILE A 82 -4.13 11.12 -11.02
CA ILE A 82 -4.97 10.37 -11.95
C ILE A 82 -4.96 8.91 -11.53
N MET A 83 -6.09 8.19 -11.66
CA MET A 83 -6.19 6.79 -11.31
C MET A 83 -7.09 6.02 -12.27
N THR A 84 -6.90 4.70 -12.34
CA THR A 84 -7.84 3.79 -13.01
C THR A 84 -8.91 3.26 -12.04
N PRO A 85 -10.11 2.89 -12.54
CA PRO A 85 -10.58 3.07 -13.92
C PRO A 85 -10.80 4.54 -14.26
N ILE A 86 -10.67 4.88 -15.55
CA ILE A 86 -10.89 6.24 -16.03
C ILE A 86 -12.22 6.27 -16.76
N GLU A 87 -13.20 6.93 -16.16
CA GLU A 87 -14.53 7.07 -16.74
C GLU A 87 -14.47 7.75 -18.12
N GLY A 88 -15.17 7.16 -19.09
CA GLY A 88 -15.28 7.70 -20.45
C GLY A 88 -14.02 7.59 -21.32
N ASN A 89 -12.97 6.89 -20.89
CA ASN A 89 -11.79 6.64 -21.72
C ASN A 89 -11.92 5.33 -22.51
N GLU A 90 -12.02 5.41 -23.83
CA GLU A 90 -12.14 4.26 -24.74
C GLU A 90 -10.94 3.31 -24.70
N LEU A 91 -9.77 3.81 -24.29
CA LEU A 91 -8.56 3.01 -24.13
C LEU A 91 -8.45 2.35 -22.74
N SER A 92 -9.42 2.55 -21.85
CA SER A 92 -9.32 2.02 -20.49
C SER A 92 -9.64 0.54 -20.41
N TYR A 93 -8.80 -0.23 -19.72
CA TYR A 93 -9.10 -1.61 -19.36
C TYR A 93 -10.22 -1.71 -18.31
N GLY A 94 -10.66 -0.59 -17.73
CA GLY A 94 -11.73 -0.55 -16.72
C GLY A 94 -11.33 -1.16 -15.37
N TRP A 95 -10.05 -1.43 -15.15
CA TRP A 95 -9.54 -2.06 -13.94
C TRP A 95 -8.76 -1.07 -13.07
N MET A 96 -9.01 -1.12 -11.76
CA MET A 96 -8.21 -0.40 -10.77
C MET A 96 -6.74 -0.85 -10.74
N GLY A 97 -5.89 -0.09 -10.08
CA GLY A 97 -4.49 -0.45 -9.84
C GLY A 97 -3.48 0.28 -10.72
N ALA A 98 -3.82 1.42 -11.32
CA ALA A 98 -2.84 2.35 -11.83
C ALA A 98 -3.12 3.78 -11.39
N CYS A 99 -2.06 4.55 -11.21
CA CYS A 99 -2.12 5.94 -10.82
C CYS A 99 -0.92 6.73 -11.35
N ALA A 100 -1.10 8.04 -11.50
CA ALA A 100 -0.03 8.94 -11.92
C ALA A 100 -0.12 10.30 -11.24
N VAL A 101 1.05 10.88 -10.95
CA VAL A 101 1.19 12.27 -10.51
C VAL A 101 2.58 12.78 -10.88
N ASN A 102 2.66 14.05 -11.30
CA ASN A 102 3.93 14.75 -11.53
C ASN A 102 4.91 14.02 -12.47
N GLY A 103 4.39 13.42 -13.55
CA GLY A 103 5.21 12.70 -14.51
C GLY A 103 5.75 11.37 -14.00
N ILE A 104 5.25 10.83 -12.88
CA ILE A 104 5.48 9.45 -12.47
C ILE A 104 4.16 8.70 -12.58
N ALA A 105 4.19 7.54 -13.22
CA ALA A 105 3.05 6.64 -13.32
C ALA A 105 3.42 5.29 -12.74
N VAL A 106 2.47 4.66 -12.05
CA VAL A 106 2.59 3.32 -11.48
C VAL A 106 1.38 2.51 -11.92
N ALA A 107 1.62 1.24 -12.25
CA ALA A 107 0.57 0.27 -12.48
C ALA A 107 0.93 -1.06 -11.82
N VAL A 108 -0.08 -1.69 -11.24
CA VAL A 108 0.00 -2.98 -10.56
C VAL A 108 -0.88 -3.96 -11.32
N SER A 109 -0.36 -5.19 -11.50
CA SER A 109 -1.12 -6.31 -12.04
C SER A 109 -2.35 -6.62 -11.18
N LYS A 110 -3.28 -7.40 -11.72
CA LYS A 110 -4.56 -7.64 -11.05
C LYS A 110 -4.46 -8.66 -9.90
N TRP A 111 -4.77 -8.27 -8.66
CA TRP A 111 -5.09 -9.18 -7.53
C TRP A 111 -6.54 -8.99 -7.08
N THR A 112 -6.82 -7.89 -6.38
CA THR A 112 -8.14 -7.40 -6.00
C THR A 112 -8.17 -5.90 -6.27
N GLN A 113 -9.32 -5.37 -6.68
CA GLN A 113 -9.37 -3.99 -7.22
C GLN A 113 -8.79 -2.97 -6.21
N GLU A 114 -9.11 -3.13 -4.93
CA GLU A 114 -8.68 -2.19 -3.89
C GLU A 114 -7.26 -2.40 -3.40
N ALA A 115 -6.80 -3.64 -3.24
CA ALA A 115 -5.41 -3.89 -2.87
C ALA A 115 -4.45 -3.42 -3.98
N ASP A 116 -4.82 -3.61 -5.25
CA ASP A 116 -4.02 -3.15 -6.39
C ASP A 116 -3.92 -1.62 -6.41
N LYS A 117 -5.06 -0.94 -6.18
CA LYS A 117 -5.12 0.53 -6.13
C LYS A 117 -4.27 1.05 -4.98
N LEU A 118 -4.40 0.49 -3.77
CA LEU A 118 -3.62 0.91 -2.63
C LEU A 118 -2.12 0.66 -2.84
N LEU A 119 -1.73 -0.52 -3.36
CA LEU A 119 -0.33 -0.82 -3.68
C LEU A 119 0.23 0.14 -4.74
N ALA A 120 -0.56 0.50 -5.75
CA ALA A 120 -0.15 1.48 -6.75
C ALA A 120 0.10 2.86 -6.12
N LEU A 121 -0.79 3.32 -5.24
CA LEU A 121 -0.68 4.61 -4.54
C LEU A 121 0.55 4.67 -3.63
N LEU A 122 0.79 3.64 -2.83
CA LEU A 122 1.97 3.55 -1.96
C LEU A 122 3.26 3.57 -2.78
N THR A 123 3.30 2.79 -3.86
CA THR A 123 4.44 2.72 -4.79
C THR A 123 4.68 4.08 -5.46
N LEU A 124 3.61 4.77 -5.87
CA LEU A 124 3.68 6.11 -6.46
C LEU A 124 4.19 7.14 -5.45
N TYR A 125 3.67 7.11 -4.21
CA TYR A 125 4.13 8.01 -3.15
C TYR A 125 5.62 7.81 -2.85
N ASN A 126 6.05 6.55 -2.73
CA ASN A 126 7.43 6.18 -2.49
C ASN A 126 8.38 6.65 -3.61
N ALA A 127 7.94 6.55 -4.87
CA ALA A 127 8.72 6.98 -6.03
C ALA A 127 8.73 8.51 -6.23
N ALA A 128 7.61 9.19 -5.97
CA ALA A 128 7.40 10.58 -6.35
C ALA A 128 7.60 11.59 -5.21
N LYS A 129 7.36 11.19 -3.96
CA LYS A 129 7.32 12.08 -2.78
C LYS A 129 8.38 11.73 -1.75
N ARG A 130 8.14 10.70 -0.92
CA ARG A 130 8.98 10.35 0.24
C ARG A 130 9.11 8.84 0.41
N PRO A 131 10.23 8.37 1.00
CA PRO A 131 10.42 6.97 1.28
C PRO A 131 9.32 6.41 2.19
N LEU A 132 8.87 5.20 1.87
CA LEU A 132 8.01 4.38 2.71
C LEU A 132 8.77 3.14 3.17
N THR A 133 8.62 2.77 4.44
CA THR A 133 9.08 1.48 4.97
C THR A 133 7.90 0.76 5.60
N LEU A 134 7.62 -0.47 5.19
CA LEU A 134 6.61 -1.28 5.87
C LEU A 134 7.03 -1.50 7.32
N HIS A 135 6.17 -1.20 8.29
CA HIS A 135 6.42 -1.47 9.71
C HIS A 135 5.79 -2.80 10.12
N HIS A 136 4.48 -2.94 9.96
CA HIS A 136 3.77 -4.19 10.18
C HIS A 136 2.51 -4.28 9.32
N VAL A 137 1.96 -5.49 9.25
CA VAL A 137 0.58 -5.70 8.78
C VAL A 137 -0.22 -6.18 9.96
N GLY A 138 -1.33 -5.50 10.24
CA GLY A 138 -2.23 -5.90 11.31
C GLY A 138 -3.49 -6.57 10.80
N ARG A 139 -4.01 -7.50 11.60
CA ARG A 139 -5.24 -8.22 11.35
C ARG A 139 -6.13 -8.16 12.58
N ARG A 140 -7.31 -7.58 12.40
CA ARG A 140 -8.36 -7.56 13.41
C ARG A 140 -9.26 -8.77 13.25
N PHE A 141 -9.48 -9.48 14.35
CA PHE A 141 -10.37 -10.63 14.40
C PHE A 141 -11.72 -10.24 14.99
N ALA A 142 -12.80 -10.81 14.44
CA ALA A 142 -14.16 -10.51 14.87
C ALA A 142 -14.52 -11.11 16.25
N SER A 143 -13.74 -12.07 16.75
CA SER A 143 -13.98 -12.75 18.03
C SER A 143 -12.67 -13.14 18.72
N GLN A 144 -12.72 -13.24 20.06
CA GLN A 144 -11.60 -13.72 20.87
C GLN A 144 -11.15 -15.11 20.40
N GLY A 145 -12.09 -16.04 20.16
CA GLY A 145 -11.74 -17.41 19.75
C GLY A 145 -10.98 -17.46 18.42
N ALA A 146 -11.31 -16.59 17.46
CA ALA A 146 -10.57 -16.51 16.20
C ALA A 146 -9.18 -15.88 16.38
N TYR A 147 -9.07 -14.87 17.24
CA TYR A 147 -7.79 -14.26 17.63
C TYR A 147 -6.87 -15.27 18.32
N ASP A 148 -7.37 -16.00 19.32
CA ASP A 148 -6.61 -17.01 20.06
C ASP A 148 -6.14 -18.13 19.14
N ALA A 149 -7.05 -18.65 18.29
CA ALA A 149 -6.71 -19.68 17.31
C ALA A 149 -5.63 -19.21 16.32
N ALA A 150 -5.71 -17.98 15.84
CA ALA A 150 -4.71 -17.41 14.94
C ALA A 150 -3.35 -17.23 15.63
N ASN A 151 -3.33 -16.81 16.90
CA ASN A 151 -2.10 -16.65 17.67
C ASN A 151 -1.37 -17.98 17.89
N ILE A 152 -2.11 -19.06 18.18
CA ILE A 152 -1.54 -20.42 18.33
C ILE A 152 -0.82 -20.86 17.07
N LEU A 153 -1.37 -20.54 15.88
CA LEU A 153 -0.78 -20.92 14.60
C LEU A 153 0.49 -20.14 14.25
N GLN A 154 0.66 -18.92 14.76
CA GLN A 154 1.84 -18.09 14.45
C GLN A 154 3.05 -18.43 15.34
N GLY A 155 2.83 -19.04 16.50
CA GLY A 155 3.90 -19.42 17.44
C GLY A 155 4.20 -18.35 18.48
N VAL A 156 5.49 -18.02 18.68
CA VAL A 156 5.92 -17.12 19.76
C VAL A 156 5.70 -15.65 19.37
N GLY A 157 4.67 -15.03 19.95
CA GLY A 157 4.37 -13.61 19.79
C GLY A 157 4.67 -12.78 21.04
N MET A 158 4.72 -11.45 20.87
CA MET A 158 4.89 -10.48 21.93
C MET A 158 3.56 -9.80 22.24
N LYS A 159 3.07 -9.95 23.47
CA LYS A 159 1.83 -9.29 23.91
C LYS A 159 2.11 -7.82 24.20
N ARG A 160 1.34 -6.91 23.58
CA ARG A 160 1.49 -5.45 23.70
C ARG A 160 0.13 -4.78 23.87
N PRO A 161 -0.64 -5.08 24.93
CA PRO A 161 -2.02 -4.62 25.03
C PRO A 161 -2.12 -3.08 25.02
N LYS A 162 -3.23 -2.56 24.49
CA LYS A 162 -3.65 -1.15 24.63
C LYS A 162 -4.94 -1.12 25.46
N ALA A 163 -5.38 0.08 25.85
CA ALA A 163 -6.54 0.24 26.73
C ALA A 163 -7.84 -0.33 26.14
N ASP A 164 -7.98 -0.29 24.82
CA ASP A 164 -9.19 -0.60 24.06
C ASP A 164 -9.13 -1.95 23.33
N HIS A 165 -7.95 -2.55 23.17
CA HIS A 165 -7.78 -3.82 22.47
C HIS A 165 -6.59 -4.66 22.96
N GLU A 166 -6.74 -5.97 22.80
CA GLU A 166 -5.63 -6.90 22.87
C GLU A 166 -4.88 -6.89 21.55
N ARG A 167 -3.55 -6.89 21.60
CA ARG A 167 -2.71 -7.11 20.42
C ARG A 167 -1.48 -7.94 20.71
N MET A 168 -1.10 -8.72 19.72
CA MET A 168 0.08 -9.56 19.72
C MET A 168 0.87 -9.35 18.43
N TYR A 169 2.19 -9.20 18.55
CA TYR A 169 3.10 -9.04 17.41
C TYR A 169 3.95 -10.29 17.21
N PHE A 170 4.06 -10.74 15.97
CA PHE A 170 4.85 -11.88 15.55
C PHE A 170 5.96 -11.41 14.59
N PRO A 171 7.25 -11.56 14.94
CA PRO A 171 8.34 -11.19 14.06
C PRO A 171 8.32 -11.98 12.75
N ARG A 172 8.47 -11.29 11.61
CA ARG A 172 8.52 -11.90 10.28
C ARG A 172 9.40 -11.07 9.34
N GLY A 173 10.62 -11.55 9.11
CA GLY A 173 11.56 -10.92 8.17
C GLY A 173 11.97 -9.49 8.54
N GLY A 174 12.18 -9.19 9.83
CA GLY A 174 12.51 -7.84 10.30
C GLY A 174 11.33 -6.86 10.34
N ARG A 175 10.11 -7.38 10.16
CA ARG A 175 8.81 -6.70 10.28
C ARG A 175 7.93 -7.46 11.28
N TYR A 176 6.71 -7.00 11.50
CA TYR A 176 5.77 -7.69 12.38
C TYR A 176 4.45 -8.03 11.69
N LEU A 177 3.88 -9.20 12.02
CA LEU A 177 2.47 -9.49 11.84
C LEU A 177 1.79 -9.15 13.16
N GLU A 178 0.82 -8.26 13.12
CA GLU A 178 0.04 -7.90 14.31
C GLU A 178 -1.33 -8.58 14.24
N HIS A 179 -1.73 -9.20 15.33
CA HIS A 179 -3.10 -9.65 15.54
C HIS A 179 -3.76 -8.77 16.59
N GLN A 180 -5.00 -8.38 16.35
CA GLN A 180 -5.78 -7.52 17.24
C GLN A 180 -7.16 -8.10 17.52
N TYR A 181 -7.63 -7.91 18.76
CA TYR A 181 -9.01 -8.18 19.16
C TYR A 181 -9.50 -7.06 20.08
N PHE A 182 -10.69 -6.53 19.80
CA PHE A 182 -11.31 -5.42 20.54
C PHE A 182 -12.49 -5.95 21.35
N PRO A 183 -12.34 -6.24 22.66
CA PRO A 183 -13.40 -6.87 23.46
C PRO A 183 -14.70 -6.06 23.50
N ASN A 184 -14.56 -4.73 23.55
CA ASN A 184 -15.65 -3.76 23.65
C ASN A 184 -15.85 -2.94 22.36
N GLY A 185 -15.09 -3.23 21.30
CA GLY A 185 -15.15 -2.48 20.05
C GLY A 185 -15.97 -3.18 18.96
N LEU A 186 -15.95 -2.61 17.76
CA LEU A 186 -16.62 -3.18 16.59
C LEU A 186 -16.09 -4.60 16.27
N ARG A 187 -16.99 -5.56 16.08
CA ARG A 187 -16.62 -6.96 15.78
C ARG A 187 -16.50 -7.21 14.28
N VAL A 188 -15.74 -6.35 13.61
CA VAL A 188 -15.51 -6.41 12.16
C VAL A 188 -14.12 -6.96 11.90
N LYS A 189 -14.02 -7.92 10.99
CA LYS A 189 -12.72 -8.39 10.48
C LYS A 189 -12.14 -7.27 9.63
N SER A 190 -10.90 -6.90 9.87
CA SER A 190 -10.19 -5.91 9.05
C SER A 190 -8.71 -6.23 8.97
N GLN A 191 -8.05 -5.62 8.01
CA GLN A 191 -6.60 -5.66 7.88
C GLN A 191 -6.07 -4.25 7.73
N HIS A 192 -4.87 -3.96 8.20
CA HIS A 192 -4.18 -2.70 7.89
C HIS A 192 -2.72 -2.91 7.53
N TRP A 193 -2.17 -1.97 6.76
CA TRP A 193 -0.74 -1.85 6.50
C TRP A 193 -0.21 -0.60 7.19
N ASP A 194 0.70 -0.78 8.13
CA ASP A 194 1.33 0.32 8.85
C ASP A 194 2.69 0.62 8.21
N VAL A 195 2.89 1.86 7.80
CA VAL A 195 4.12 2.31 7.14
C VAL A 195 4.80 3.44 7.91
N GLN A 196 6.12 3.40 7.93
CA GLN A 196 6.94 4.52 8.35
C GLN A 196 7.21 5.45 7.16
N THR A 197 7.07 6.75 7.38
CA THR A 197 7.43 7.79 6.42
C THR A 197 7.74 9.11 7.14
N PRO A 198 8.63 9.98 6.63
CA PRO A 198 8.95 11.25 7.28
C PRO A 198 7.81 12.29 7.30
N ASP A 199 6.72 12.09 6.55
CA ASP A 199 5.56 12.99 6.51
C ASP A 199 4.22 12.24 6.56
N PRO A 200 3.92 11.53 7.67
CA PRO A 200 2.78 10.63 7.78
C PRO A 200 1.43 11.31 7.50
N ASP A 201 1.26 12.57 7.93
CA ASP A 201 0.04 13.33 7.68
C ASP A 201 -0.16 13.65 6.18
N ASP A 202 0.89 14.01 5.43
CA ASP A 202 0.78 14.27 3.98
C ASP A 202 0.52 12.95 3.22
N PHE A 203 1.16 11.87 3.66
CA PHE A 203 0.93 10.55 3.12
C PHE A 203 -0.53 10.08 3.29
N LEU A 204 -1.09 10.18 4.51
CA LEU A 204 -2.48 9.79 4.78
C LEU A 204 -3.46 10.66 3.99
N LYS A 205 -3.22 11.98 3.89
CA LYS A 205 -4.02 12.89 3.06
C LYS A 205 -3.95 12.53 1.57
N PHE A 206 -2.77 12.14 1.08
CA PHE A 206 -2.60 11.69 -0.30
C PHE A 206 -3.42 10.43 -0.60
N VAL A 207 -3.36 9.42 0.28
CA VAL A 207 -4.16 8.20 0.10
C VAL A 207 -5.65 8.50 0.26
N ALA A 208 -6.06 9.23 1.29
CA ALA A 208 -7.47 9.57 1.49
C ALA A 208 -8.07 10.33 0.31
N GLY A 209 -7.32 11.29 -0.26
CA GLY A 209 -7.73 12.03 -1.45
C GLY A 209 -7.95 11.13 -2.68
N ALA A 210 -7.14 10.06 -2.82
CA ALA A 210 -7.31 9.06 -3.87
C ALA A 210 -8.62 8.24 -3.75
N TYR A 211 -9.23 8.28 -2.58
CA TYR A 211 -10.46 7.56 -2.26
C TYR A 211 -11.66 8.48 -2.00
N ASN A 212 -11.48 9.80 -2.14
CA ASN A 212 -12.47 10.80 -1.71
C ASN A 212 -12.91 10.61 -0.24
N LEU A 213 -11.97 10.19 0.61
CA LEU A 213 -12.17 10.02 2.04
C LEU A 213 -11.47 11.16 2.81
N GLN A 214 -11.72 11.21 4.12
CA GLN A 214 -10.90 11.97 5.05
C GLN A 214 -10.08 10.99 5.90
N PRO A 215 -8.79 11.24 6.14
CA PRO A 215 -8.02 10.43 7.07
C PRO A 215 -8.50 10.69 8.49
N GLU A 216 -8.51 9.65 9.32
CA GLU A 216 -8.65 9.80 10.76
C GLU A 216 -7.26 10.09 11.32
N LEU A 217 -7.04 11.30 11.82
CA LEU A 217 -5.78 11.71 12.43
C LEU A 217 -5.94 11.75 13.95
N TRP A 218 -4.94 11.25 14.66
CA TRP A 218 -4.93 11.21 16.12
C TRP A 218 -3.93 12.22 16.68
N GLU A 219 -4.23 12.73 17.87
CA GLU A 219 -3.25 13.48 18.64
C GLU A 219 -2.13 12.53 19.10
N GLU A 220 -0.90 13.02 19.10
CA GLU A 220 0.25 12.21 19.49
C GLU A 220 0.24 11.99 21.01
N GLU A 221 -0.16 10.79 21.42
CA GLU A 221 -0.09 10.35 22.82
C GLU A 221 1.25 9.65 23.12
N ASP A 222 1.79 8.90 22.16
CA ASP A 222 3.08 8.20 22.21
C ASP A 222 3.84 8.44 20.90
N PRO A 223 5.15 8.77 20.94
CA PRO A 223 5.97 8.95 19.73
C PRO A 223 6.02 7.73 18.79
N ASN A 224 5.69 6.54 19.29
CA ASN A 224 5.66 5.30 18.54
C ASN A 224 4.27 4.94 17.99
N ASP A 225 3.24 5.69 18.37
CA ASP A 225 1.90 5.47 17.85
C ASP A 225 1.79 6.03 16.43
N PRO A 226 1.03 5.37 15.55
CA PRO A 226 0.71 5.91 14.24
C PRO A 226 -0.05 7.23 14.37
N ARG A 227 0.20 8.15 13.46
CA ARG A 227 -0.43 9.48 13.40
C ARG A 227 -1.88 9.44 12.95
N GLY A 228 -2.31 8.32 12.36
CA GLY A 228 -3.66 8.16 11.87
C GLY A 228 -3.82 6.95 10.95
N VAL A 229 -5.01 6.86 10.36
CA VAL A 229 -5.43 5.77 9.48
C VAL A 229 -6.37 6.26 8.38
N VAL A 230 -6.33 5.59 7.23
CA VAL A 230 -7.39 5.65 6.21
C VAL A 230 -8.00 4.27 6.07
N TRP A 231 -9.30 4.15 6.31
CA TRP A 231 -10.05 2.90 6.12
C TRP A 231 -10.75 2.89 4.76
N ILE A 232 -10.39 1.93 3.92
CA ILE A 232 -10.98 1.71 2.59
C ILE A 232 -11.97 0.55 2.69
N ASP A 233 -13.21 0.80 2.28
CA ASP A 233 -14.21 -0.26 2.19
C ASP A 233 -13.88 -1.19 1.02
N THR A 234 -13.75 -2.49 1.29
CA THR A 234 -13.49 -3.50 0.26
C THR A 234 -14.70 -4.42 0.04
N GLY A 235 -15.85 -4.09 0.64
CA GLY A 235 -17.05 -4.92 0.64
C GLY A 235 -16.93 -6.08 1.62
N ASP A 236 -17.22 -7.30 1.16
CA ASP A 236 -17.41 -8.48 2.01
C ASP A 236 -16.14 -8.95 2.75
N GLU A 237 -14.95 -8.51 2.32
CA GLU A 237 -13.68 -8.90 2.95
C GLU A 237 -13.35 -8.10 4.22
N GLY A 238 -14.13 -7.04 4.48
CA GLY A 238 -13.90 -6.08 5.58
C GLY A 238 -12.96 -4.94 5.17
N PRO A 239 -12.88 -3.85 5.94
CA PRO A 239 -12.12 -2.69 5.53
C PRO A 239 -10.61 -2.96 5.52
N LEU A 240 -9.93 -2.36 4.54
CA LEU A 240 -8.48 -2.32 4.43
C LEU A 240 -7.97 -0.95 4.89
N GLY A 241 -7.19 -0.96 5.97
CA GLY A 241 -6.57 0.23 6.54
C GLY A 241 -5.18 0.50 5.99
N VAL A 242 -4.81 1.77 5.90
CA VAL A 242 -3.40 2.17 5.85
C VAL A 242 -3.11 3.14 6.98
N MET A 243 -2.09 2.84 7.77
CA MET A 243 -1.64 3.63 8.91
C MET A 243 -0.26 4.20 8.62
N ALA A 244 0.08 5.33 9.23
CA ALA A 244 1.38 5.95 9.03
C ALA A 244 1.98 6.47 10.32
N ARG A 245 3.30 6.32 10.46
CA ARG A 245 4.10 6.79 11.59
C ARG A 245 5.36 7.49 11.10
N GLU A 246 5.91 8.39 11.92
CA GLU A 246 7.11 9.15 11.57
C GLU A 246 8.39 8.33 11.78
N SER A 247 8.47 7.63 12.91
CA SER A 247 9.64 6.86 13.33
C SER A 247 9.43 5.35 13.22
N TRP A 248 10.54 4.66 12.97
CA TRP A 248 10.61 3.22 13.19
C TRP A 248 10.60 2.92 14.68
N TRP A 249 9.71 2.03 15.12
CA TRP A 249 9.72 1.50 16.48
C TRP A 249 10.01 0.00 16.42
N SER A 250 10.93 -0.47 17.26
CA SER A 250 11.14 -1.91 17.42
C SER A 250 10.22 -2.38 18.54
N VAL A 251 9.26 -3.23 18.22
CA VAL A 251 8.30 -3.79 19.21
C VAL A 251 9.02 -4.51 20.36
N GLU A 252 10.25 -4.99 20.12
CA GLU A 252 11.11 -5.68 21.09
C GLU A 252 11.74 -4.75 22.13
N ARG A 253 11.81 -3.44 21.86
CA ARG A 253 12.41 -2.45 22.77
C ARG A 253 11.28 -1.72 23.50
N ASP A 254 11.21 -1.94 24.81
CA ASP A 254 10.39 -1.16 25.74
C ASP A 254 10.96 0.25 25.91
#